data_AF-A0A6N0I5J5-F1
#
_entry.id   AF-A0A6N0I5J5-F1
#
_cell.length_a   1.000
_cell.length_b   1.000
_cell.length_c   1.000
_cell.angle_alpha   90.00
_cell.angle_beta   90.00
_cell.angle_gamma   90.00
#
_symmetry.space_group_name_H-M   'P 1'
#
loop_
_entity.id
_entity.type
_entity.pdbx_description
1 polymer ?
#
loop_
_entity_poly.entity_id
_entity_poly.type
_entity_poly.pdbx_seq_one_letter_code
_entity_poly.pdbx_strand_id
1 'polypeptide(L)' 'MFLTSVIMMVSVAFYIVTERKGLGMMQVRRGPNKVGFKGLMRFMADGVKLFTKEMIVPILANEVFYVVGPLI' A
#
# COMPACT_ATOMS: atom_id res chain seq x y z
N MET A 1 -9.81 -20.76 5.20
CA MET A 1 -8.61 -20.03 5.68
C MET A 1 -7.86 -19.33 4.56
N PHE A 2 -7.46 -20.03 3.49
CA PHE A 2 -6.77 -19.37 2.36
C PHE A 2 -7.68 -18.41 1.57
N LEU A 3 -8.92 -18.81 1.27
CA LEU A 3 -9.86 -17.91 0.58
C LEU A 3 -10.16 -16.64 1.38
N THR A 4 -10.27 -16.76 2.70
CA THR A 4 -10.53 -15.62 3.60
C THR A 4 -9.37 -14.63 3.64
N SER A 5 -8.11 -15.11 3.63
CA SER A 5 -6.95 -14.21 3.62
C SER A 5 -6.83 -13.43 2.30
N VAL A 6 -7.11 -14.08 1.16
CA VAL A 6 -7.12 -13.41 -0.15
C VAL A 6 -8.18 -12.31 -0.19
N ILE A 7 -9.40 -12.59 0.28
CA ILE A 7 -10.47 -11.58 0.32
C ILE A 7 -10.10 -10.40 1.23
N MET A 8 -9.44 -10.65 2.38
CA MET A 8 -8.97 -9.58 3.26
C MET A 8 -7.89 -8.71 2.59
N MET A 9 -6.94 -9.29 1.86
CA MET A 9 -5.91 -8.51 1.17
C MET A 9 -6.51 -7.59 0.10
N VAL A 10 -7.50 -8.10 -0.65
CA VAL A 10 -8.20 -7.32 -1.67
C VAL A 10 -9.02 -6.20 -1.04
N SER A 11 -9.72 -6.46 0.08
CA SER A 11 -10.52 -5.43 0.76
C SER A 11 -9.63 -4.30 1.32
N VAL A 12 -8.48 -4.63 1.91
CA VAL A 12 -7.50 -3.64 2.39
C VAL A 12 -6.96 -2.80 1.24
N ALA A 13 -6.64 -3.40 0.09
CA ALA A 13 -6.15 -2.67 -1.08
C ALA A 13 -7.14 -1.59 -1.57
N PHE A 14 -8.45 -1.90 -1.59
CA PHE A 14 -9.49 -0.91 -1.94
C PHE A 14 -9.75 0.10 -0.83
N TYR A 15 -9.63 -0.31 0.44
CA TYR A 15 -9.80 0.56 1.59
C TYR A 15 -8.80 1.74 1.54
N ILE A 16 -7.53 1.48 1.23
CA ILE A 16 -6.48 2.51 1.11
C ILE A 16 -6.85 3.59 0.07
N VAL A 17 -7.38 3.20 -1.09
CA VAL A 17 -7.81 4.15 -2.13
C VAL A 17 -8.98 5.00 -1.65
N THR A 18 -9.90 4.39 -0.91
CA THR A 18 -11.09 5.04 -0.37
C THR A 18 -10.71 6.05 0.71
N GLU A 19 -9.83 5.67 1.63
CA GLU A 19 -9.28 6.55 2.67
C GLU A 19 -8.64 7.81 2.06
N ARG A 20 -7.78 7.65 1.04
CA ARG A 20 -7.14 8.78 0.35
C ARG A 20 -8.14 9.68 -0.38
N LYS A 21 -9.27 9.15 -0.84
CA LYS A 21 -10.36 9.95 -1.41
C LYS A 21 -11.14 10.67 -0.32
N GLY A 22 -11.43 10.00 0.80
CA GLY A 22 -12.09 10.58 1.98
C GLY A 22 -11.34 11.78 2.54
N LEU A 23 -10.04 11.62 2.81
CA LEU A 23 -9.16 12.71 3.28
C LEU A 23 -9.06 13.85 2.26
N GLY A 24 -9.06 13.53 0.97
CA GLY A 24 -9.11 14.55 -0.08
C GLY A 24 -10.39 15.39 0.00
N MET A 25 -11.54 14.73 0.12
CA MET A 25 -12.84 15.42 0.22
C MET A 25 -12.91 16.33 1.44
N MET A 26 -12.40 15.89 2.61
CA MET A 26 -12.34 16.71 3.82
C MET A 26 -11.48 17.98 3.65
N GLN A 27 -10.40 17.87 2.87
CA GLN A 27 -9.46 18.97 2.63
C GLN A 27 -9.78 19.77 1.36
N VAL A 28 -10.98 19.60 0.77
CA VAL A 28 -11.40 20.26 -0.48
C VAL A 28 -10.39 20.05 -1.62
N ARG A 29 -9.72 18.90 -1.64
CA ARG A 29 -8.80 18.50 -2.72
C ARG A 29 -9.24 17.19 -3.34
N ARG A 30 -8.98 17.01 -4.63
CA ARG A 30 -9.26 15.71 -5.26
C ARG A 30 -8.24 14.69 -4.74
N GLY A 31 -8.76 13.58 -4.22
CA GLY A 31 -7.97 12.37 -3.96
C GLY A 31 -7.39 11.77 -5.24
N PRO A 32 -6.81 10.56 -5.19
CA PRO A 32 -6.17 9.96 -6.37
C PRO A 32 -7.16 9.87 -7.54
N ASN A 33 -6.88 10.61 -8.63
CA ASN A 33 -7.72 10.66 -9.84
C ASN A 33 -6.93 10.40 -11.14
N LYS A 34 -5.60 10.33 -11.08
CA LYS A 34 -4.72 10.24 -12.27
C LYS A 34 -4.42 8.80 -12.73
N VAL A 35 -4.38 7.83 -11.81
CA VAL A 35 -3.93 6.46 -12.11
C VAL A 35 -5.13 5.57 -12.48
N GLY A 36 -5.34 5.34 -13.78
CA GLY A 36 -6.48 4.57 -14.31
C GLY A 36 -7.83 5.28 -14.15
N PHE A 37 -8.95 4.55 -14.28
CA PHE A 37 -10.29 5.13 -14.15
C PHE A 37 -10.56 5.62 -12.72
N LYS A 38 -10.67 6.94 -12.54
CA LYS A 38 -10.90 7.61 -11.24
C LYS A 38 -9.93 7.16 -10.13
N GLY A 39 -8.69 6.81 -10.45
CA GLY A 39 -7.70 6.39 -9.45
C GLY A 39 -7.84 4.96 -8.94
N LEU A 40 -8.68 4.11 -9.54
CA LEU A 40 -8.91 2.75 -9.06
C LEU A 40 -7.65 1.88 -9.14
N MET A 41 -6.84 2.04 -10.18
CA MET A 41 -5.58 1.28 -10.33
C MET A 41 -4.45 1.74 -9.38
N ARG A 42 -4.73 2.67 -8.45
CA ARG A 42 -3.70 3.19 -7.54
C ARG A 42 -3.13 2.13 -6.60
N PHE A 43 -3.93 1.15 -6.16
CA PHE A 43 -3.43 0.08 -5.28
C PHE A 43 -2.40 -0.81 -5.99
N MET A 44 -2.59 -1.10 -7.28
CA MET A 44 -1.62 -1.84 -8.09
C MET A 44 -0.33 -1.04 -8.25
N ALA A 45 -0.42 0.24 -8.59
CA ALA A 45 0.74 1.10 -8.82
C ALA A 45 1.59 1.27 -7.55
N ASP A 46 0.96 1.45 -6.39
CA ASP A 46 1.67 1.54 -5.12
C ASP A 46 2.34 0.21 -4.74
N GLY A 47 1.72 -0.94 -5.06
CA GLY A 47 2.32 -2.26 -4.88
C GLY A 47 3.56 -2.47 -5.75
N VAL A 48 3.45 -2.23 -7.07
CA VAL A 48 4.60 -2.34 -8.00
C VAL A 48 5.74 -1.42 -7.58
N LYS A 49 5.44 -0.20 -7.12
CA LYS A 49 6.46 0.73 -6.60
C LYS A 49 7.22 0.16 -5.40
N LEU A 50 6.55 -0.56 -4.50
CA LEU A 50 7.20 -1.17 -3.34
C LEU A 50 8.06 -2.39 -3.75
N PHE A 51 7.55 -3.23 -4.64
CA PHE A 51 8.30 -4.41 -5.13
C PHE A 51 9.54 -4.05 -5.95
N THR A 52 9.52 -2.91 -6.63
CA THR A 52 10.66 -2.42 -7.43
C THR A 52 11.67 -1.62 -6.61
N LYS A 53 11.35 -1.30 -5.35
CA LYS A 53 12.24 -0.49 -4.52
C LYS A 53 13.35 -1.35 -3.93
N GLU A 54 14.57 -0.83 -3.95
CA GLU A 54 15.72 -1.48 -3.32
C GLU A 54 15.53 -1.59 -1.80
N MET A 55 15.90 -2.74 -1.26
CA MET A 55 15.91 -3.03 0.17
C MET A 55 17.21 -2.50 0.78
N ILE A 56 17.16 -1.29 1.34
CA ILE A 56 18.33 -0.65 1.98
C ILE A 56 18.34 -0.99 3.46
N VAL A 57 19.32 -1.78 3.90
CA VAL A 57 19.53 -2.09 5.32
C VAL A 57 20.49 -1.06 5.93
N PRO A 58 20.13 -0.39 7.05
CA PRO A 58 21.02 0.56 7.71
C PRO A 58 22.28 -0.11 8.27
N ILE A 59 23.44 0.53 8.14
CA ILE A 59 24.75 -0.01 8.56
C ILE A 59 24.82 -0.33 10.06
N LEU A 60 24.10 0.43 10.90
CA LEU A 60 24.07 0.27 12.36
C LEU A 60 22.92 -0.62 12.86
N ALA A 61 22.08 -1.14 11.96
CA ALA A 61 20.94 -1.97 12.33
C ALA A 61 21.34 -3.45 12.37
N ASN A 62 20.70 -4.22 13.25
CA ASN A 62 20.82 -5.67 13.21
C ASN A 62 20.01 -6.22 12.02
N GLU A 63 20.72 -6.81 11.06
CA GLU A 63 20.15 -7.30 9.79
C GLU A 63 19.00 -8.30 10.00
N VAL A 64 19.13 -9.20 10.99
CA VAL A 64 18.14 -10.24 11.26
C VAL A 64 16.82 -9.62 11.74
N PHE A 65 16.88 -8.71 12.72
CA PHE A 65 15.69 -8.04 13.23
C PHE A 65 15.06 -7.10 12.21
N TYR A 66 15.86 -6.48 11.34
CA TYR A 66 15.36 -5.59 10.30
C TYR A 66 14.53 -6.33 9.23
N VAL A 67 14.95 -7.54 8.83
CA VAL A 67 14.23 -8.33 7.83
C VAL A 67 13.06 -9.10 8.43
N VAL A 68 13.21 -9.63 9.65
CA VAL A 68 12.17 -10.46 10.29
C VAL A 68 11.08 -9.61 10.95
N GLY A 69 11.40 -8.39 11.39
CA GLY A 69 10.45 -7.49 12.08
C GLY A 69 9.14 -7.25 11.31
N PRO A 70 9.15 -6.93 10.01
CA PRO A 70 7.92 -6.74 9.23
C PRO A 70 7.13 -8.03 8.93
N LEU A 71 7.72 -9.20 9.14
CA LEU A 71 7.11 -10.50 8.86
C LEU A 71 6.28 -11.01 10.06
N ILE A 72 6.75 -10.75 11.28
CA ILE A 72 6.12 -11.13 12.55
C ILE A 72 5.05 -10.10 12.91
#